data_AF-A0A6M0BCB5-F1
#
_entry.id   AF-A0A6M0BCB5-F1
#
_cell.length_a   1.000
_cell.length_b   1.000
_cell.length_c   1.000
_cell.angle_alpha   90.00
_cell.angle_beta   90.00
_cell.angle_gamma   90.00
#
_symmetry.space_group_name_H-M   'P 1'
#
loop_
_entity.id
_entity.type
_entity.pdbx_description
1 polymer ?
#
loop_
_entity_poly.entity_id
_entity_poly.type
_entity_poly.pdbx_seq_one_letter_code
_entity_poly.pdbx_strand_id
1 'polypeptide(L)'
;NWGRAFPKKWFWLNCNSFTDQPDLALTAGGGRREVVGLAEAAALIGIHYEGKFYEFVPWNSEVSWQIEPWGNWQMQGRNGEYEVELTGTTDYPGTPLLAPTEQGLNLICRDTMQGNLKLELKQRRGDNVEPILIAESKLCGLEVGGIPWQKPWNSSAKLPWVL
;
A
#
# COMPACT_ATOMS: atom_id res chain seq x y z
N ASN A 1 -2.34 -9.81 9.06
CA ASN A 1 -1.86 -11.18 9.35
C ASN A 1 -1.47 -11.83 8.01
N TRP A 2 -0.17 -12.13 7.84
CA TRP A 2 0.39 -12.71 6.61
C TRP A 2 0.27 -14.25 6.55
N GLY A 3 -0.35 -14.86 7.56
CA GLY A 3 -0.43 -16.30 7.71
C GLY A 3 0.77 -16.83 8.49
N ARG A 4 1.41 -17.88 7.98
CA ARG A 4 2.48 -18.62 8.68
C ARG A 4 3.85 -17.93 8.60
N ALA A 5 4.09 -17.10 7.60
CA ALA A 5 5.38 -16.45 7.33
C ALA A 5 5.18 -15.08 6.67
N PHE A 6 6.28 -14.33 6.48
CA PHE A 6 6.28 -13.13 5.66
C PHE A 6 5.84 -13.44 4.21
N PRO A 7 5.24 -12.47 3.50
CA PRO A 7 4.83 -12.67 2.11
C PRO A 7 6.02 -13.02 1.22
N LYS A 8 5.79 -13.76 0.13
CA LYS A 8 6.84 -14.04 -0.86
C LYS A 8 7.22 -12.81 -1.69
N LYS A 9 6.31 -11.84 -1.79
CA LYS A 9 6.49 -10.55 -2.46
C LYS A 9 5.62 -9.54 -1.73
N TRP A 10 6.12 -8.36 -1.43
CA TRP A 10 5.33 -7.33 -0.75
C TRP A 10 5.80 -5.91 -1.07
N PHE A 11 4.96 -4.95 -0.76
CA PHE A 11 5.25 -3.53 -0.82
C PHE A 11 4.56 -2.79 0.33
N TRP A 12 5.10 -1.64 0.72
CA TRP A 12 4.51 -0.76 1.73
C TRP A 12 4.56 0.70 1.30
N LEU A 13 3.56 1.45 1.77
CA LEU A 13 3.57 2.90 1.90
C LEU A 13 3.17 3.22 3.35
N ASN A 14 4.01 3.95 4.07
CA ASN A 14 3.69 4.41 5.42
C ASN A 14 4.06 5.89 5.55
N CYS A 15 3.14 6.72 6.02
CA CYS A 15 3.41 8.13 6.20
C CYS A 15 2.56 8.71 7.32
N ASN A 16 3.16 9.54 8.16
CA ASN A 16 2.50 10.27 9.23
C ASN A 16 3.05 11.71 9.35
N SER A 17 3.69 12.20 8.29
CA SER A 17 4.31 13.52 8.23
C SER A 17 3.88 14.21 6.94
N PHE A 18 2.66 14.70 6.92
CA PHE A 18 2.08 15.41 5.79
C PHE A 18 2.19 16.92 5.96
N THR A 19 2.32 17.65 4.85
CA THR A 19 2.34 19.12 4.86
C THR A 19 1.02 19.64 5.39
N ASP A 20 1.06 20.48 6.43
CA ASP A 20 -0.11 21.13 7.04
C ASP A 20 -1.24 20.19 7.52
N GLN A 21 -0.92 18.91 7.76
CA GLN A 21 -1.88 17.86 8.16
C GLN A 21 -1.33 17.02 9.33
N PRO A 22 -1.27 17.57 10.56
CA PRO A 22 -0.59 16.94 11.71
C PRO A 22 -1.30 15.72 12.30
N ASP A 23 -2.58 15.51 11.97
CA ASP A 23 -3.41 14.40 12.45
C ASP A 23 -3.58 13.28 11.40
N LEU A 24 -3.00 13.46 10.22
CA LEU A 24 -3.09 12.55 9.09
C LEU A 24 -2.03 11.45 9.17
N ALA A 25 -2.48 10.20 9.11
CA ALA A 25 -1.61 9.04 8.98
C ALA A 25 -2.12 8.07 7.91
N LEU A 26 -1.19 7.47 7.18
CA LEU A 26 -1.39 6.48 6.14
C LEU A 26 -0.61 5.22 6.49
N THR A 27 -1.28 4.08 6.39
CA THR A 27 -0.65 2.77 6.25
C THR A 27 -1.28 2.05 5.07
N ALA A 28 -0.49 1.74 4.05
CA ALA A 28 -0.91 0.97 2.91
C ALA A 28 0.14 -0.08 2.57
N GLY A 29 -0.31 -1.19 2.02
CA GLY A 29 0.60 -2.25 1.65
C GLY A 29 -0.13 -3.45 1.07
N GLY A 30 0.65 -4.31 0.44
CA GLY A 30 0.14 -5.53 -0.15
C GLY A 30 1.20 -6.58 -0.25
N GLY A 31 0.77 -7.82 -0.38
CA GLY A 31 1.65 -8.96 -0.42
C GLY A 31 1.01 -10.20 -1.01
N ARG A 32 1.86 -11.02 -1.64
CA ARG A 32 1.51 -12.37 -2.04
C ARG A 32 1.73 -13.29 -0.85
N ARG A 33 0.63 -13.65 -0.19
CA ARG A 33 0.63 -14.56 0.96
C ARG A 33 0.15 -15.95 0.55
N GLU A 34 0.46 -16.94 1.37
CA GLU A 34 -0.05 -18.30 1.22
C GLU A 34 -0.99 -18.62 2.39
N VAL A 35 -2.24 -18.92 2.07
CA VAL A 35 -3.28 -19.30 3.04
C VAL A 35 -3.84 -20.66 2.64
N VAL A 36 -3.64 -21.66 3.50
CA VAL A 36 -4.10 -23.05 3.31
C VAL A 36 -3.68 -23.63 1.93
N GLY A 37 -2.46 -23.32 1.48
CA GLY A 37 -1.92 -23.81 0.20
C GLY A 37 -2.37 -23.02 -1.05
N LEU A 38 -3.26 -22.03 -0.91
CA LEU A 38 -3.60 -21.10 -1.98
C LEU A 38 -2.73 -19.84 -1.87
N ALA A 39 -2.11 -19.43 -2.98
CA ALA A 39 -1.43 -18.15 -3.06
C ALA A 39 -2.47 -17.06 -3.39
N GLU A 40 -2.59 -16.06 -2.52
CA GLU A 40 -3.49 -14.92 -2.73
C GLU A 40 -2.75 -13.60 -2.60
N ALA A 41 -3.18 -12.62 -3.40
CA ALA A 41 -2.72 -11.26 -3.29
C ALA A 41 -3.65 -10.51 -2.31
N ALA A 42 -3.10 -10.05 -1.20
CA ALA A 42 -3.84 -9.25 -0.23
C ALA A 42 -3.27 -7.83 -0.20
N ALA A 43 -4.13 -6.83 -0.06
CA ALA A 43 -3.74 -5.45 0.11
C ALA A 43 -4.66 -4.73 1.09
N LEU A 44 -4.18 -3.64 1.67
CA LEU A 44 -4.94 -2.74 2.50
C LEU A 44 -4.50 -1.29 2.28
N ILE A 45 -5.42 -0.36 2.52
CA ILE A 45 -5.16 1.06 2.71
C ILE A 45 -5.93 1.49 3.96
N GLY A 46 -5.22 2.00 4.96
CA GLY A 46 -5.77 2.58 6.17
C GLY A 46 -5.35 4.03 6.30
N ILE A 47 -6.31 4.93 6.44
CA ILE A 47 -6.08 6.37 6.64
C ILE A 47 -6.73 6.78 7.95
N HIS A 48 -5.97 7.43 8.82
CA HIS A 48 -6.51 8.14 9.97
C HIS A 48 -6.50 9.64 9.68
N TYR A 49 -7.66 10.30 9.76
CA TYR A 49 -7.81 11.74 9.48
C TYR A 49 -9.01 12.29 10.24
N GLU A 50 -8.87 13.43 10.93
CA GLU A 50 -9.92 14.10 11.71
C GLU A 50 -10.66 13.18 12.69
N GLY A 51 -9.92 12.29 13.35
CA GLY A 51 -10.47 11.32 14.31
C GLY A 51 -11.28 10.18 13.70
N LYS A 52 -11.23 10.01 12.37
CA LYS A 52 -11.88 8.92 11.64
C LYS A 52 -10.85 8.00 11.00
N PHE A 53 -11.13 6.69 11.05
CA PHE A 53 -10.39 5.68 10.31
C PHE A 53 -11.13 5.29 9.03
N TYR A 54 -10.50 5.56 7.89
CA TYR A 54 -10.95 5.14 6.57
C TYR A 54 -10.22 3.85 6.19
N GLU A 55 -10.96 2.75 6.14
CA GLU A 55 -10.42 1.40 5.90
C GLU A 55 -10.80 0.90 4.50
N PHE A 56 -9.79 0.51 3.72
CA PHE A 56 -9.97 -0.18 2.44
C PHE A 56 -9.24 -1.52 2.48
N VAL A 57 -10.02 -2.59 2.53
CA VAL A 57 -9.58 -3.98 2.67
C VAL A 57 -10.50 -4.88 1.85
N PRO A 58 -10.07 -6.08 1.45
CA PRO A 58 -10.78 -6.85 0.43
C PRO A 58 -12.23 -7.22 0.79
N TRP A 59 -12.59 -7.28 2.08
CA TRP A 59 -13.96 -7.58 2.53
C TRP A 59 -14.91 -6.40 2.48
N ASN A 60 -14.41 -5.16 2.43
CA ASN A 60 -15.25 -3.96 2.38
C ASN A 60 -15.02 -3.12 1.12
N SER A 61 -13.94 -3.35 0.39
CA SER A 61 -13.46 -2.52 -0.71
C SER A 61 -12.81 -3.37 -1.80
N GLU A 62 -12.81 -2.82 -3.00
CA GLU A 62 -11.88 -3.22 -4.05
C GLU A 62 -10.58 -2.43 -3.87
N VAL A 63 -9.44 -3.11 -3.83
CA VAL A 63 -8.12 -2.50 -3.71
C VAL A 63 -7.26 -2.93 -4.89
N SER A 64 -6.72 -1.98 -5.65
CA SER A 64 -5.83 -2.23 -6.78
C SER A 64 -4.48 -1.55 -6.58
N TRP A 65 -3.45 -2.10 -7.22
CA TRP A 65 -2.12 -1.51 -7.17
C TRP A 65 -1.33 -1.76 -8.44
N GLN A 66 -0.37 -0.86 -8.68
CA GLN A 66 0.65 -0.93 -9.72
C GLN A 66 1.97 -0.49 -9.09
N ILE A 67 2.83 -1.46 -8.80
CA ILE A 67 4.10 -1.19 -8.11
C ILE A 67 5.23 -1.50 -9.08
N GLU A 68 6.02 -0.48 -9.42
CA GLU A 68 7.23 -0.63 -10.24
C GLU A 68 8.30 -1.41 -9.47
N PRO A 69 9.30 -1.98 -10.15
CA PRO A 69 10.44 -2.59 -9.47
C PRO A 69 11.10 -1.69 -8.42
N TRP A 70 11.08 -0.39 -8.68
CA TRP A 70 11.45 0.66 -7.75
C TRP A 70 10.97 2.01 -8.26
N GLY A 71 10.81 2.99 -7.38
CA GLY A 71 10.64 4.40 -7.73
C GLY A 71 9.19 4.87 -7.90
N ASN A 72 8.23 3.95 -8.08
CA ASN A 72 6.82 4.29 -8.24
C ASN A 72 5.88 3.25 -7.62
N TRP A 73 4.97 3.72 -6.77
CA TRP A 73 3.93 2.96 -6.09
C TRP A 73 2.60 3.63 -6.36
N GLN A 74 1.69 2.95 -7.05
CA GLN A 74 0.30 3.41 -7.21
C GLN A 74 -0.64 2.44 -6.53
N MET A 75 -1.60 2.96 -5.77
CA MET A 75 -2.68 2.18 -5.19
C MET A 75 -4.00 2.94 -5.26
N GLN A 76 -5.08 2.18 -5.39
CA GLN A 76 -6.44 2.70 -5.33
C GLN A 76 -7.29 1.81 -4.43
N GLY A 77 -8.25 2.42 -3.73
CA GLY A 77 -9.24 1.74 -2.93
C GLY A 77 -10.63 2.31 -3.20
N ARG A 78 -11.65 1.45 -3.32
CA ARG A 78 -13.03 1.89 -3.59
C ARG A 78 -14.05 1.00 -2.91
N ASN A 79 -15.02 1.62 -2.25
CA ASN A 79 -16.21 0.95 -1.70
C ASN A 79 -17.48 1.75 -1.97
N GLY A 80 -18.58 1.45 -1.26
CA GLY A 80 -19.85 2.15 -1.42
C GLY A 80 -19.81 3.62 -1.00
N GLU A 81 -18.90 4.00 -0.10
CA GLU A 81 -18.87 5.30 0.58
C GLU A 81 -17.65 6.16 0.23
N TYR A 82 -16.51 5.56 -0.14
CA TYR A 82 -15.24 6.27 -0.33
C TYR A 82 -14.45 5.75 -1.53
N GLU A 83 -13.61 6.64 -2.07
CA GLU A 83 -12.53 6.32 -3.01
C GLU A 83 -11.23 6.93 -2.50
N VAL A 84 -10.12 6.23 -2.70
CA VAL A 84 -8.78 6.72 -2.38
C VAL A 84 -7.82 6.42 -3.53
N GLU A 85 -6.94 7.36 -3.81
CA GLU A 85 -5.79 7.19 -4.68
C GLU A 85 -4.50 7.58 -3.94
N LEU A 86 -3.48 6.74 -4.06
CA LEU A 86 -2.15 6.94 -3.51
C LEU A 86 -1.13 6.88 -4.65
N THR A 87 -0.26 7.87 -4.71
CA THR A 87 0.93 7.87 -5.58
C THR A 87 2.16 8.14 -4.74
N GLY A 88 2.98 7.12 -4.53
CA GLY A 88 4.29 7.19 -3.89
C GLY A 88 5.40 7.18 -4.94
N THR A 89 6.36 8.09 -4.86
CA THR A 89 7.52 8.12 -5.77
C THR A 89 8.83 8.41 -5.05
N THR A 90 9.94 7.96 -5.62
CA THR A 90 11.28 8.33 -5.16
C THR A 90 12.29 8.22 -6.29
N ASP A 91 13.20 9.18 -6.37
CA ASP A 91 14.37 9.12 -7.25
C ASP A 91 15.62 8.61 -6.52
N TYR A 92 15.52 8.41 -5.20
CA TYR A 92 16.61 7.89 -4.40
C TYR A 92 16.80 6.39 -4.63
N PRO A 93 18.02 5.87 -4.50
CA PRO A 93 18.27 4.45 -4.65
C PRO A 93 17.67 3.60 -3.52
N GLY A 94 17.15 4.19 -2.43
CA GLY A 94 16.72 3.44 -1.26
C GLY A 94 17.85 2.68 -0.58
N THR A 95 17.52 1.98 0.50
CA THR A 95 18.47 1.23 1.32
C THR A 95 18.13 -0.26 1.25
N PRO A 96 19.06 -1.13 0.84
CA PRO A 96 18.87 -2.57 0.98
C PRO A 96 18.84 -2.96 2.46
N LEU A 97 17.81 -3.69 2.86
CA LEU A 97 17.59 -4.14 4.23
C LEU A 97 17.53 -5.66 4.32
N LEU A 98 17.97 -6.16 5.47
CA LEU A 98 17.80 -7.57 5.84
C LEU A 98 16.36 -7.82 6.27
N ALA A 99 15.68 -8.77 5.63
CA ALA A 99 14.35 -9.23 6.04
C ALA A 99 14.38 -10.73 6.41
N PRO A 100 13.50 -11.19 7.33
CA PRO A 100 13.40 -12.58 7.72
C PRO A 100 12.97 -13.50 6.56
N THR A 101 13.65 -14.63 6.42
CA THR A 101 13.30 -15.74 5.52
C THR A 101 13.40 -17.06 6.28
N GLU A 102 12.95 -18.16 5.67
CA GLU A 102 13.12 -19.50 6.23
C GLU A 102 14.61 -19.88 6.42
N GLN A 103 15.52 -19.26 5.67
CA GLN A 103 16.96 -19.47 5.73
C GLN A 103 17.69 -18.43 6.60
N GLY A 104 16.96 -17.60 7.35
CA GLY A 104 17.52 -16.51 8.16
C GLY A 104 17.33 -15.13 7.53
N LEU A 105 18.14 -14.16 7.93
CA LEU A 105 18.06 -12.78 7.42
C LEU A 105 18.75 -12.65 6.06
N ASN A 106 18.04 -12.14 5.05
CA ASN A 106 18.56 -11.94 3.69
C ASN A 106 18.28 -10.52 3.17
N LEU A 107 19.14 -10.01 2.27
CA LEU A 107 18.98 -8.71 1.61
C LEU A 107 17.90 -8.78 0.51
N ILE A 108 16.65 -8.92 0.94
CA ILE A 108 15.47 -9.06 0.06
C ILE A 108 14.47 -7.92 0.26
N CYS A 109 14.83 -6.89 1.00
CA CYS A 109 14.01 -5.70 1.21
C CYS A 109 14.78 -4.47 0.74
N ARG A 110 14.04 -3.49 0.21
CA ARG A 110 14.57 -2.19 -0.17
C ARG A 110 13.55 -1.14 0.25
N ASP A 111 13.98 -0.19 1.06
CA ASP A 111 13.11 0.87 1.59
C ASP A 111 13.69 2.28 1.37
N THR A 112 12.86 3.28 1.61
CA THR A 112 13.27 4.68 1.77
C THR A 112 12.28 5.39 2.66
N MET A 113 12.74 6.33 3.47
CA MET A 113 11.88 7.29 4.21
C MET A 113 11.84 8.66 3.53
N GLN A 114 12.42 8.76 2.32
CA GLN A 114 12.49 9.96 1.49
C GLN A 114 11.60 9.81 0.24
N GLY A 115 10.42 9.23 0.43
CA GLY A 115 9.41 9.12 -0.60
C GLY A 115 8.54 10.38 -0.67
N ASN A 116 8.26 10.82 -1.89
CA ASN A 116 7.14 11.72 -2.12
C ASN A 116 5.85 10.90 -2.10
N LEU A 117 4.78 11.45 -1.54
CA LEU A 117 3.46 10.84 -1.52
C LEU A 117 2.43 11.89 -1.87
N LYS A 118 1.52 11.54 -2.77
CA LYS A 118 0.24 12.21 -2.97
C LYS A 118 -0.88 11.27 -2.53
N LEU A 119 -1.79 11.79 -1.72
CA LEU A 119 -2.99 11.11 -1.23
C LEU A 119 -4.20 11.93 -1.64
N GLU A 120 -5.16 11.29 -2.30
CA GLU A 120 -6.47 11.87 -2.58
C GLU A 120 -7.57 10.96 -2.04
N LEU A 121 -8.38 11.47 -1.11
CA LEU A 121 -9.51 10.77 -0.49
C LEU A 121 -10.81 11.47 -0.87
N LYS A 122 -11.80 10.71 -1.29
CA LYS A 122 -13.09 11.20 -1.80
C LYS A 122 -14.26 10.49 -1.12
N GLN A 123 -15.36 11.20 -0.92
CA GLN A 123 -16.65 10.64 -0.54
C GLN A 123 -17.45 10.27 -1.79
N ARG A 124 -18.16 9.15 -1.75
CA ARG A 124 -19.10 8.70 -2.78
C ARG A 124 -20.53 8.82 -2.26
N ARG A 125 -21.41 9.36 -3.09
CA ARG A 125 -22.87 9.41 -2.86
C ARG A 125 -23.58 9.05 -4.16
N GLY A 126 -23.76 7.75 -4.39
CA GLY A 126 -24.24 7.24 -5.68
C GLY A 126 -23.18 7.46 -6.76
N ASP A 127 -23.55 8.22 -7.80
CA ASP A 127 -22.64 8.60 -8.89
C ASP A 127 -21.83 9.88 -8.60
N ASN A 128 -22.18 10.61 -7.54
CA ASN A 128 -21.45 11.80 -7.13
C ASN A 128 -20.21 11.43 -6.32
N VAL A 129 -19.09 12.07 -6.66
CA VAL A 129 -17.81 11.92 -5.97
C VAL A 129 -17.29 13.30 -5.57
N GLU A 130 -17.08 13.52 -4.27
CA GLU A 130 -16.65 14.80 -3.70
C GLU A 130 -15.32 14.63 -2.95
N PRO A 131 -14.35 15.56 -3.09
CA PRO A 131 -13.08 15.47 -2.38
C PRO A 131 -13.28 15.67 -0.87
N ILE A 132 -12.67 14.79 -0.07
CA ILE A 132 -12.51 14.96 1.39
C ILE A 132 -11.15 15.60 1.68
N LEU A 133 -10.09 15.07 1.08
CA LEU A 133 -8.72 15.45 1.39
C LEU A 133 -7.81 15.27 0.17
N ILE A 134 -6.94 16.24 -0.07
CA ILE A 134 -5.76 16.11 -0.94
C ILE A 134 -4.56 16.49 -0.08
N ALA A 135 -3.62 15.56 0.10
CA ALA A 135 -2.46 15.75 0.95
C ALA A 135 -1.19 15.27 0.28
N GLU A 136 -0.08 15.91 0.65
CA GLU A 136 1.24 15.57 0.13
C GLU A 136 2.27 15.45 1.26
N SER A 137 3.25 14.57 1.06
CA SER A 137 4.40 14.40 1.93
C SER A 137 5.68 14.20 1.11
N LYS A 138 6.82 14.58 1.68
CA LYS A 138 8.17 14.28 1.19
C LYS A 138 8.93 13.29 2.08
N LEU A 139 8.25 12.74 3.08
CA LEU A 139 8.80 11.87 4.12
C LEU A 139 8.01 10.56 4.21
N CYS A 140 7.50 10.08 3.08
CA CYS A 140 6.81 8.80 3.01
C CYS A 140 7.81 7.65 3.02
N GLY A 141 7.55 6.66 3.87
CA GLY A 141 8.15 5.34 3.83
C GLY A 141 7.64 4.56 2.62
N LEU A 142 8.52 4.18 1.70
CA LEU A 142 8.21 3.36 0.53
C LEU A 142 9.09 2.11 0.54
N GLU A 143 8.48 0.94 0.36
CA GLU A 143 9.18 -0.35 0.46
C GLU A 143 8.74 -1.31 -0.65
N VAL A 144 9.70 -2.12 -1.13
CA VAL A 144 9.44 -3.38 -1.82
C VAL A 144 10.30 -4.48 -1.23
N GLY A 145 9.78 -5.70 -1.20
CA GLY A 145 10.58 -6.84 -0.78
C GLY A 145 10.07 -8.20 -1.24
N GLY A 146 10.84 -9.23 -0.89
CA GLY A 146 10.59 -10.62 -1.24
C GLY A 146 11.36 -11.07 -2.47
N ILE A 147 10.70 -11.80 -3.36
CA ILE A 147 11.29 -12.26 -4.62
C ILE A 147 11.76 -11.08 -5.49
N PRO A 148 12.76 -11.27 -6.37
CA PRO A 148 13.30 -10.22 -7.22
C PRO A 148 12.23 -9.48 -8.03
N TRP A 149 12.32 -8.16 -8.04
CA TRP A 149 11.44 -7.27 -8.78
C TRP A 149 12.03 -6.95 -10.17
N GLN A 150 11.63 -7.70 -11.20
CA GLN A 150 12.09 -7.48 -12.58
C GLN A 150 11.07 -6.73 -13.45
N LYS A 151 9.80 -6.77 -13.05
CA LYS A 151 8.66 -6.20 -13.79
C LYS A 151 7.69 -5.55 -12.80
N PRO A 152 6.89 -4.57 -13.26
CA PRO A 152 5.81 -4.02 -12.46
C PRO A 152 4.88 -5.11 -11.95
N TRP A 153 4.34 -4.92 -10.75
CA TRP A 153 3.29 -5.76 -10.19
C TRP A 153 1.96 -5.03 -10.23
N ASN A 154 1.12 -5.44 -11.18
CA ASN A 154 -0.24 -4.94 -11.36
C ASN A 154 -1.22 -6.01 -10.90
N SER A 155 -2.08 -5.70 -9.93
CA SER A 155 -3.07 -6.65 -9.41
C SER A 155 -4.15 -5.92 -8.61
N SER A 156 -5.17 -6.67 -8.19
CA SER A 156 -6.24 -6.18 -7.34
C SER A 156 -6.72 -7.27 -6.38
N ALA A 157 -7.43 -6.85 -5.34
CA ALA A 157 -7.99 -7.68 -4.29
C ALA A 157 -9.41 -7.21 -3.96
N LYS A 158 -10.36 -8.15 -3.98
CA LYS A 158 -11.75 -7.97 -3.59
C LYS A 158 -12.34 -9.31 -3.18
N LEU A 159 -13.13 -9.36 -2.11
CA LEU A 159 -13.84 -10.57 -1.71
C LEU A 159 -15.20 -10.70 -2.42
N PRO A 160 -15.64 -11.93 -2.77
CA PRO A 160 -14.86 -13.16 -2.70
C PRO A 160 -13.70 -13.12 -3.69
N TRP A 161 -12.55 -13.69 -3.31
CA TRP A 161 -11.36 -13.70 -4.14
C TRP A 161 -11.73 -14.25 -5.52
N VAL A 162 -11.60 -13.42 -6.55
CA VAL A 162 -11.81 -13.89 -7.92
C VAL A 162 -10.62 -14.80 -8.24
N LEU A 163 -10.89 -16.11 -8.31
CA LEU A 163 -9.94 -17.16 -8.67
C LEU A 163 -9.44 -16.99 -10.11
#